data_AF-W2TJV0-F1
#
_entry.id   AF-W2TJV0-F1
#
_cell.length_a   1.000
_cell.length_b   1.000
_cell.length_c   1.000
_cell.angle_alpha   90.00
_cell.angle_beta   90.00
_cell.angle_gamma   90.00
#
_symmetry.space_group_name_H-M   'P 1'
#
loop_
_entity.id
_entity.type
_entity.pdbx_description
1 polymer ?
#
loop_
_entity_poly.entity_id
_entity_poly.type
_entity_poly.pdbx_seq_one_letter_code
_entity_poly.pdbx_strand_id
1 'polypeptide(L)'
;MMQTEEISRSRYDRSSETLDSESLRQLLEDGELDTLRWEDDDISLRSAASNSRLPYDKLTAQELVHFPDASDAKASTNLYLFIRNKILQLWLLEPNVELTSEDAIDQLPVPFNSDRRFVRRIHGFLQRYGFINYGNFHRLASALVLTSKRKRVIIVGAGAAGIAAMKQLHFFGFEVVLLEARVSFTSYGLSFIMAEEHSVCLQKRLGGRVHTYHQKDSSVVADLGAMVVTGINGNPIVTMMRQTQCTPVRITPDCPIYDEYGKLVDQRKDELVAEAFKQVALKIGDTASYIAHTLGITEVNGKKLSIADAYNNIL
;
A
#
# COMPACT_ATOMS: atom_id res chain seq x y z
N MET A 1 41.05 22.93 -46.74
CA MET A 1 40.14 23.47 -45.71
C MET A 1 39.34 22.29 -45.18
N MET A 2 40.00 21.54 -44.30
CA MET A 2 39.52 20.38 -43.56
C MET A 2 38.97 20.88 -42.22
N GLN A 3 38.23 19.99 -41.53
CA GLN A 3 37.63 20.12 -40.20
C GLN A 3 36.19 20.62 -40.19
N THR A 4 35.26 19.66 -40.16
CA THR A 4 34.21 19.53 -39.13
C THR A 4 33.32 18.35 -39.50
N GLU A 5 33.76 17.11 -39.25
CA GLU A 5 32.84 15.94 -39.34
C GLU A 5 33.31 14.70 -38.55
N GLU A 6 34.22 14.85 -37.58
CA GLU A 6 34.92 13.72 -36.97
C GLU A 6 34.96 13.75 -35.42
N ILE A 7 33.84 14.12 -34.77
CA ILE A 7 33.76 14.13 -33.28
C ILE A 7 32.62 13.27 -32.71
N SER A 8 31.72 12.70 -33.50
CA SER A 8 30.52 12.02 -32.97
C SER A 8 30.53 10.47 -33.01
N ARG A 9 31.68 9.80 -33.20
CA ARG A 9 31.69 8.34 -33.43
C ARG A 9 32.70 7.46 -32.67
N SER A 10 33.45 7.95 -31.67
CA SER A 10 34.48 7.10 -31.00
C SER A 10 34.40 6.90 -29.47
N ARG A 11 33.21 6.98 -28.85
CA ARG A 11 33.08 6.61 -27.41
C ARG A 11 32.02 5.54 -27.08
N TYR A 12 31.61 4.75 -28.08
CA TYR A 12 30.83 3.53 -27.88
C TYR A 12 31.69 2.30 -28.14
N ASP A 13 32.83 2.18 -27.45
CA ASP A 13 33.47 0.87 -27.26
C ASP A 13 34.44 0.91 -26.06
N ARG A 14 33.89 0.78 -24.86
CA ARG A 14 34.61 0.17 -23.73
C ARG A 14 33.66 -0.82 -23.11
N SER A 15 33.88 -2.09 -23.47
CA SER A 15 33.66 -3.28 -22.64
C SER A 15 32.90 -3.00 -21.35
N SER A 16 31.62 -3.38 -21.30
CA SER A 16 30.88 -3.48 -20.04
C SER A 16 31.46 -4.64 -19.23
N GLU A 17 32.54 -4.39 -18.51
CA GLU A 17 32.91 -5.24 -17.39
C GLU A 17 31.84 -5.03 -16.32
N THR A 18 31.07 -6.09 -16.04
CA THR A 18 30.09 -6.10 -14.96
C THR A 18 30.85 -5.94 -13.64
N LEU A 19 30.75 -4.76 -13.03
CA LEU A 19 31.32 -4.50 -11.71
C LEU A 19 30.62 -5.42 -10.70
N ASP A 20 31.42 -6.14 -9.90
CA ASP A 20 30.89 -7.00 -8.86
C ASP A 20 30.36 -6.17 -7.66
N SER A 21 29.60 -6.85 -6.79
CA SER A 21 28.96 -6.22 -5.64
C SER A 21 29.95 -5.59 -4.65
N GLU A 22 31.20 -6.05 -4.64
CA GLU A 22 32.24 -5.60 -3.72
C GLU A 22 32.90 -4.32 -4.22
N SER A 23 33.22 -4.27 -5.52
CA SER A 23 33.70 -3.07 -6.22
C SER A 23 32.70 -1.92 -6.17
N LEU A 24 31.39 -2.22 -6.20
CA LEU A 24 30.33 -1.21 -6.08
C LEU A 24 30.16 -0.65 -4.67
N ARG A 25 30.37 -1.49 -3.64
CA ARG A 25 30.41 -1.03 -2.26
C ARG A 25 31.59 -0.09 -2.06
N GLN A 26 32.76 -0.44 -2.61
CA GLN A 26 33.96 0.39 -2.56
C GLN A 26 33.72 1.77 -3.19
N LEU A 27 33.15 1.83 -4.41
CA LEU A 27 32.85 3.10 -5.09
C LEU A 27 31.81 3.98 -4.38
N LEU A 28 30.87 3.37 -3.64
CA LEU A 28 29.91 4.09 -2.80
C LEU A 28 30.54 4.58 -1.48
N GLU A 29 31.50 3.84 -0.93
CA GLU A 29 32.27 4.23 0.27
C GLU A 29 33.27 5.34 -0.03
N ASP A 30 33.89 5.32 -1.21
CA ASP A 30 34.86 6.31 -1.66
C ASP A 30 34.21 7.64 -2.09
N GLY A 31 32.88 7.70 -2.13
CA GLY A 31 32.12 8.91 -2.50
C GLY A 31 32.25 9.32 -3.97
N GLU A 32 32.82 8.45 -4.82
CA GLU A 32 32.99 8.71 -6.25
C GLU A 32 31.67 8.57 -7.04
N LEU A 33 30.67 7.91 -6.47
CA LEU A 33 29.29 7.90 -6.98
C LEU A 33 28.48 9.06 -6.36
N ASP A 34 28.42 10.19 -7.06
CA ASP A 34 27.69 11.38 -6.63
C ASP A 34 26.17 11.19 -6.76
N THR A 35 25.54 10.63 -5.74
CA THR A 35 24.08 10.44 -5.65
C THR A 35 23.31 11.75 -5.42
N LEU A 36 23.98 12.89 -5.20
CA LEU A 36 23.34 14.18 -4.89
C LEU A 36 22.86 14.95 -6.13
N ARG A 37 23.29 14.60 -7.35
CA ARG A 37 22.89 15.31 -8.59
C ARG A 37 21.49 14.99 -9.12
N TRP A 38 20.67 14.28 -8.35
CA TRP A 38 19.39 13.73 -8.80
C TRP A 38 18.24 14.12 -7.86
N GLU A 39 18.08 15.42 -7.63
CA GLU A 39 17.05 15.95 -6.73
C GLU A 39 15.62 15.47 -7.10
N ASP A 40 15.36 15.22 -8.40
CA ASP A 40 14.09 14.67 -8.90
C ASP A 40 13.89 13.16 -8.59
N ASP A 41 14.97 12.38 -8.47
CA ASP A 41 14.88 10.96 -8.07
C ASP A 41 14.77 10.80 -6.54
N ASP A 42 15.42 11.63 -5.72
CA ASP A 42 15.36 11.49 -4.25
C ASP A 42 13.94 11.74 -3.71
N ILE A 43 13.27 12.79 -4.21
CA ILE A 43 11.87 13.11 -3.82
C ILE A 43 10.92 11.98 -4.23
N SER A 44 11.09 11.46 -5.44
CA SER A 44 10.20 10.43 -5.98
C SER A 44 10.40 9.07 -5.29
N LEU A 45 11.63 8.72 -4.92
CA LEU A 45 11.93 7.52 -4.12
C LEU A 45 11.42 7.65 -2.67
N ARG A 46 11.55 8.82 -2.05
CA ARG A 46 10.93 9.11 -0.73
C ARG A 46 9.42 8.96 -0.79
N SER A 47 8.79 9.49 -1.84
CA SER A 47 7.36 9.37 -2.08
C SER A 47 6.94 7.91 -2.24
N ALA A 48 7.69 7.11 -3.01
CA ALA A 48 7.42 5.68 -3.20
C ALA A 48 7.49 4.88 -1.89
N ALA A 49 8.53 5.12 -1.08
CA ALA A 49 8.68 4.49 0.23
C ALA A 49 7.52 4.89 1.17
N SER A 50 7.21 6.19 1.25
CA SER A 50 6.11 6.72 2.06
C SER A 50 4.75 6.17 1.63
N ASN A 51 4.47 6.10 0.33
CA ASN A 51 3.24 5.52 -0.21
C ASN A 51 3.12 4.01 0.05
N SER A 52 4.25 3.35 0.29
CA SER A 52 4.32 1.94 0.68
C SER A 52 4.37 1.74 2.20
N ARG A 53 4.27 2.82 3.00
CA ARG A 53 4.39 2.83 4.47
C ARG A 53 5.72 2.26 4.96
N LEU A 54 6.78 2.50 4.20
CA LEU A 54 8.15 2.11 4.52
C LEU A 54 9.01 3.35 4.77
N PRO A 55 9.95 3.30 5.73
CA PRO A 55 10.91 4.36 5.89
C PRO A 55 11.88 4.38 4.70
N TYR A 56 12.11 5.56 4.14
CA TYR A 56 12.95 5.75 2.96
C TYR A 56 14.42 5.37 3.20
N ASP A 57 14.95 5.72 4.37
CA ASP A 57 16.38 5.81 4.69
C ASP A 57 16.88 4.75 5.70
N LYS A 58 16.01 3.82 6.10
CA LYS A 58 16.36 2.74 7.04
C LYS A 58 15.62 1.45 6.72
N LEU A 59 16.21 0.33 7.15
CA LEU A 59 15.60 -0.98 7.09
C LEU A 59 14.54 -1.14 8.19
N THR A 60 13.44 -1.81 7.87
CA THR A 60 12.46 -2.25 8.88
C THR A 60 12.95 -3.52 9.57
N ALA A 61 12.37 -3.84 10.74
CA ALA A 61 12.65 -5.10 11.44
C ALA A 61 12.36 -6.33 10.55
N GLN A 62 11.34 -6.25 9.70
CA GLN A 62 11.00 -7.32 8.77
C GLN A 62 12.04 -7.48 7.66
N GLU A 63 12.59 -6.38 7.14
CA GLU A 63 13.66 -6.42 6.13
C GLU A 63 14.96 -6.99 6.72
N LEU A 64 15.33 -6.59 7.94
CA LEU A 64 16.53 -7.08 8.63
C LEU A 64 16.54 -8.61 8.81
N VAL A 65 15.37 -9.22 8.99
CA VAL A 65 15.24 -10.69 9.09
C VAL A 65 15.54 -11.39 7.76
N HIS A 66 15.21 -10.76 6.62
CA HIS A 66 15.35 -11.38 5.28
C HIS A 66 16.65 -10.98 4.55
N PHE A 67 17.25 -9.86 4.96
CA PHE A 67 18.44 -9.27 4.37
C PHE A 67 19.45 -8.87 5.46
N PRO A 68 19.95 -9.82 6.26
CA PRO A 68 21.00 -9.52 7.24
C PRO A 68 22.24 -8.94 6.57
N ASP A 69 22.56 -9.43 5.36
CA ASP A 69 23.66 -9.00 4.50
C ASP A 69 23.55 -7.55 4.00
N ALA A 70 22.35 -6.96 4.03
CA ALA A 70 22.15 -5.55 3.71
C ALA A 70 22.55 -4.62 4.87
N SER A 71 22.69 -5.15 6.09
CA SER A 71 23.03 -4.36 7.30
C SER A 71 24.50 -4.38 7.67
N ASP A 72 25.32 -5.20 7.00
CA ASP A 72 26.75 -5.39 7.33
C ASP A 72 27.58 -4.10 7.18
N ALA A 73 27.27 -3.27 6.18
CA ALA A 73 27.97 -2.03 5.90
C ALA A 73 27.00 -0.94 5.42
N LYS A 74 27.38 0.32 5.62
CA LYS A 74 26.54 1.47 5.24
C LYS A 74 26.28 1.51 3.73
N ALA A 75 27.27 1.16 2.90
CA ALA A 75 27.11 1.06 1.45
C ALA A 75 26.10 -0.03 1.05
N SER A 76 26.15 -1.20 1.69
CA SER A 76 25.18 -2.29 1.48
C SER A 76 23.76 -1.86 1.82
N THR A 77 23.60 -1.13 2.93
CA THR A 77 22.30 -0.61 3.35
C THR A 77 21.77 0.40 2.34
N ASN A 78 22.61 1.35 1.91
CA ASN A 78 22.21 2.36 0.93
C ASN A 78 21.84 1.72 -0.42
N LEU A 79 22.61 0.72 -0.87
CA LEU A 79 22.34 -0.05 -2.08
C LEU A 79 20.98 -0.77 -2.02
N TYR A 80 20.71 -1.48 -0.92
CA TYR A 80 19.42 -2.13 -0.70
C TYR A 80 18.27 -1.12 -0.73
N LEU A 81 18.39 -0.02 0.00
CA LEU A 81 17.34 0.99 0.13
C LEU A 81 17.02 1.63 -1.22
N PHE A 82 18.05 1.96 -2.01
CA PHE A 82 17.87 2.49 -3.35
C PHE A 82 17.10 1.51 -4.25
N ILE A 83 17.55 0.25 -4.34
CA ILE A 83 16.90 -0.76 -5.18
C ILE A 83 15.45 -0.99 -4.73
N ARG A 84 15.22 -1.15 -3.42
CA ARG A 84 13.89 -1.33 -2.84
C ARG A 84 12.98 -0.15 -3.19
N ASN A 85 13.42 1.08 -2.98
CA ASN A 85 12.62 2.28 -3.26
C ASN A 85 12.35 2.44 -4.77
N LYS A 86 13.31 2.08 -5.63
CA LYS A 86 13.14 2.14 -7.08
C LYS A 86 12.12 1.11 -7.56
N ILE A 87 12.16 -0.13 -7.07
CA ILE A 87 11.16 -1.15 -7.40
C ILE A 87 9.75 -0.72 -6.96
N LEU A 88 9.61 -0.14 -5.77
CA LEU A 88 8.34 0.42 -5.30
C LEU A 88 7.86 1.55 -6.23
N GLN A 89 8.76 2.46 -6.63
CA GLN A 89 8.44 3.53 -7.57
C GLN A 89 7.92 2.96 -8.90
N LEU A 90 8.62 1.98 -9.49
CA LEU A 90 8.24 1.36 -10.75
C LEU A 90 6.83 0.77 -10.69
N TRP A 91 6.50 0.03 -9.63
CA TRP A 91 5.15 -0.51 -9.43
C TRP A 91 4.09 0.59 -9.26
N LEU A 92 4.40 1.63 -8.49
CA LEU A 92 3.45 2.71 -8.24
C LEU A 92 3.20 3.59 -9.47
N LEU A 93 4.13 3.64 -10.43
CA LEU A 93 3.93 4.33 -11.71
C LEU A 93 2.89 3.61 -12.56
N GLU A 94 3.03 2.30 -12.75
CA GLU A 94 2.16 1.48 -13.61
C GLU A 94 1.53 0.27 -12.87
N PRO A 95 0.60 0.49 -11.92
CA PRO A 95 0.06 -0.58 -11.08
C PRO A 95 -0.96 -1.49 -11.81
N ASN A 96 -1.23 -1.24 -13.08
CA ASN A 96 -2.22 -1.97 -13.88
C ASN A 96 -1.64 -3.20 -14.58
N VAL A 97 -0.32 -3.38 -14.55
CA VAL A 97 0.42 -4.48 -15.16
C VAL A 97 1.38 -5.04 -14.13
N GLU A 98 1.58 -6.36 -14.14
CA GLU A 98 2.56 -7.03 -13.29
C GLU A 98 3.98 -6.46 -13.52
N LEU A 99 4.65 -6.05 -12.45
CA LEU A 99 6.08 -5.73 -12.48
C LEU A 99 6.86 -7.03 -12.31
N THR A 100 7.46 -7.56 -13.37
CA THR A 100 8.29 -8.76 -13.27
C THR A 100 9.67 -8.44 -12.68
N SER A 101 10.39 -9.46 -12.21
CA SER A 101 11.75 -9.26 -11.72
C SER A 101 12.71 -8.83 -12.83
N GLU A 102 12.49 -9.27 -14.07
CA GLU A 102 13.33 -8.88 -15.20
C GLU A 102 13.07 -7.41 -15.59
N ASP A 103 11.80 -6.99 -15.67
CA ASP A 103 11.44 -5.58 -15.93
C ASP A 103 12.01 -4.64 -14.85
N ALA A 104 12.03 -5.10 -13.59
CA ALA A 104 12.61 -4.35 -12.48
C ALA A 104 14.14 -4.22 -12.61
N ILE A 105 14.84 -5.27 -13.04
CA ILE A 105 16.30 -5.23 -13.24
C ILE A 105 16.65 -4.34 -14.42
N ASP A 106 15.93 -4.46 -15.54
CA ASP A 106 16.27 -3.77 -16.78
C ASP A 106 16.01 -2.26 -16.68
N GLN A 107 15.11 -1.83 -15.79
CA GLN A 107 14.84 -0.42 -15.50
C GLN A 107 15.74 0.17 -14.40
N LEU A 108 16.56 -0.64 -13.71
CA LEU A 108 17.53 -0.12 -12.75
C LEU A 108 18.74 0.47 -13.50
N PRO A 109 19.20 1.68 -13.12
CA PRO A 109 20.39 2.25 -13.73
C PRO A 109 21.63 1.44 -13.38
N VAL A 110 22.59 1.39 -14.30
CA VAL A 110 23.94 0.91 -13.99
C VAL A 110 24.54 1.85 -12.93
N PRO A 111 25.16 1.33 -11.87
CA PRO A 111 25.51 -0.08 -11.65
C PRO A 111 24.57 -0.88 -10.75
N PHE A 112 23.42 -0.33 -10.35
CA PHE A 112 22.48 -0.94 -9.41
C PHE A 112 21.78 -2.21 -9.95
N ASN A 113 21.85 -2.44 -11.26
CA ASN A 113 21.37 -3.65 -11.94
C ASN A 113 22.41 -4.77 -12.05
N SER A 114 23.66 -4.56 -11.61
CA SER A 114 24.78 -5.50 -11.80
C SER A 114 24.56 -6.81 -11.04
N ASP A 115 24.19 -6.74 -9.75
CA ASP A 115 23.81 -7.93 -8.97
C ASP A 115 22.33 -8.30 -9.18
N ARG A 116 22.08 -8.97 -10.29
CA ARG A 116 20.73 -9.46 -10.63
C ARG A 116 20.14 -10.39 -9.56
N ARG A 117 20.96 -11.16 -8.83
CA ARG A 117 20.44 -12.08 -7.80
C ARG A 117 19.93 -11.31 -6.59
N PHE A 118 20.64 -10.27 -6.18
CA PHE A 118 20.22 -9.39 -5.10
C PHE A 118 18.92 -8.65 -5.46
N VAL A 119 18.82 -8.08 -6.66
CA VAL A 119 17.59 -7.43 -7.14
C VAL A 119 16.41 -8.41 -7.14
N ARG A 120 16.59 -9.64 -7.63
CA ARG A 120 15.52 -10.67 -7.61
C ARG A 120 15.08 -11.02 -6.19
N ARG A 121 15.98 -11.07 -5.20
CA ARG A 121 15.63 -11.28 -3.78
C ARG A 121 14.76 -10.14 -3.26
N ILE A 122 15.14 -8.89 -3.52
CA ILE A 122 14.38 -7.70 -3.09
C ILE A 122 13.00 -7.68 -3.75
N HIS A 123 12.93 -7.88 -5.07
CA HIS A 123 11.67 -7.99 -5.80
C HIS A 123 10.78 -9.09 -5.23
N GLY A 124 11.32 -10.29 -5.02
CA GLY A 124 10.61 -11.43 -4.45
C GLY A 124 10.09 -11.17 -3.03
N PHE A 125 10.85 -10.48 -2.19
CA PHE A 125 10.41 -10.01 -0.87
C PHE A 125 9.23 -9.05 -0.99
N LEU A 126 9.36 -8.00 -1.80
CA LEU A 126 8.30 -6.99 -1.99
C LEU A 126 7.02 -7.61 -2.52
N GLN A 127 7.13 -8.53 -3.48
CA GLN A 127 6.01 -9.27 -4.04
C GLN A 127 5.36 -10.19 -2.99
N ARG A 128 6.16 -10.93 -2.22
CA ARG A 128 5.65 -11.87 -1.21
C ARG A 128 4.83 -11.16 -0.13
N TYR A 129 5.27 -9.98 0.29
CA TYR A 129 4.62 -9.22 1.35
C TYR A 129 3.58 -8.21 0.84
N GLY A 130 3.29 -8.19 -0.47
CA GLY A 130 2.24 -7.37 -1.05
C GLY A 130 2.56 -5.87 -1.10
N PHE A 131 3.84 -5.52 -1.22
CA PHE A 131 4.27 -4.14 -1.48
C PHE A 131 4.20 -3.78 -2.98
N ILE A 132 4.33 -4.79 -3.84
CA ILE A 132 4.14 -4.69 -5.30
C ILE A 132 3.23 -5.82 -5.78
N ASN A 133 2.75 -5.76 -7.02
CA ASN A 133 1.96 -6.83 -7.64
C ASN A 133 0.76 -7.25 -6.78
N TYR A 134 -0.01 -6.27 -6.30
CA TYR A 134 -1.22 -6.48 -5.52
C TYR A 134 -2.43 -5.81 -6.15
N GLY A 135 -3.63 -6.24 -5.74
CA GLY A 135 -4.88 -5.65 -6.22
C GLY A 135 -5.33 -6.25 -7.55
N ASN A 136 -5.69 -5.41 -8.52
CA ASN A 136 -6.20 -5.79 -9.83
C ASN A 136 -5.30 -5.33 -10.98
N PHE A 137 -4.43 -6.22 -11.45
CA PHE A 137 -3.47 -5.93 -12.51
C PHE A 137 -3.48 -7.03 -13.57
N HIS A 138 -3.02 -6.69 -14.77
CA HIS A 138 -2.85 -7.63 -15.87
C HIS A 138 -1.57 -8.41 -15.66
N ARG A 139 -1.70 -9.73 -15.59
CA ARG A 139 -0.57 -10.64 -15.48
C ARG A 139 0.09 -10.79 -16.83
N LEU A 140 1.39 -10.57 -16.92
CA LEU A 140 2.14 -10.86 -18.13
C LEU A 140 2.27 -12.38 -18.20
N ALA A 141 1.82 -12.99 -19.30
CA ALA A 141 1.59 -14.42 -19.42
C ALA A 141 2.90 -15.24 -19.36
N SER A 142 3.43 -15.41 -18.14
CA SER A 142 4.49 -16.35 -17.83
C SER A 142 4.58 -16.52 -16.32
N ALA A 143 3.57 -17.13 -15.70
CA ALA A 143 3.79 -17.60 -14.35
C ALA A 143 3.10 -18.94 -14.07
N LEU A 144 3.99 -19.93 -14.09
CA LEU A 144 3.97 -21.22 -13.43
C LEU A 144 3.27 -22.35 -14.20
N VAL A 145 4.05 -23.02 -15.06
CA VAL A 145 3.93 -24.48 -15.18
C VAL A 145 4.26 -25.05 -13.78
N LEU A 146 3.22 -25.20 -12.94
CA LEU A 146 3.34 -25.85 -11.65
C LEU A 146 3.50 -27.34 -11.92
N THR A 147 4.75 -27.81 -11.90
CA THR A 147 5.10 -29.24 -12.04
C THR A 147 4.72 -30.08 -10.81
N SER A 148 4.09 -29.47 -9.79
CA SER A 148 3.65 -30.12 -8.55
C SER A 148 2.17 -29.88 -8.24
N LYS A 149 1.53 -30.81 -7.53
CA LYS A 149 0.16 -30.64 -6.96
C LYS A 149 0.07 -29.31 -6.21
N ARG A 150 -0.89 -28.45 -6.60
CA ARG A 150 -1.17 -27.18 -5.91
C ARG A 150 -1.63 -27.46 -4.49
N LYS A 151 -1.10 -26.71 -3.52
CA LYS A 151 -1.63 -26.73 -2.15
C LYS A 151 -2.97 -26.00 -2.13
N ARG A 152 -3.95 -26.57 -1.46
CA ARG A 152 -5.30 -26.01 -1.34
C ARG A 152 -5.44 -25.16 -0.08
N VAL A 153 -6.05 -23.99 -0.22
CA VAL A 153 -6.36 -23.06 0.86
C VAL A 153 -7.85 -22.72 0.84
N ILE A 154 -8.50 -22.80 1.99
CA ILE A 154 -9.88 -22.35 2.17
C ILE A 154 -9.87 -21.04 2.93
N ILE A 155 -10.54 -20.02 2.38
CA ILE A 155 -10.73 -18.71 3.02
C ILE A 155 -12.19 -18.58 3.42
N VAL A 156 -12.45 -18.25 4.68
CA VAL A 156 -13.80 -18.02 5.21
C VAL A 156 -14.06 -16.52 5.28
N GLY A 157 -15.03 -16.05 4.50
CA GLY A 157 -15.46 -14.65 4.39
C GLY A 157 -14.90 -13.97 3.13
N ALA A 158 -15.79 -13.54 2.25
CA ALA A 158 -15.51 -12.77 1.04
C ALA A 158 -15.66 -11.26 1.25
N GLY A 159 -15.19 -10.76 2.40
CA GLY A 159 -14.95 -9.32 2.60
C GLY A 159 -13.66 -8.86 1.91
N ALA A 160 -13.36 -7.56 2.00
CA ALA A 160 -12.15 -6.98 1.39
C ALA A 160 -10.85 -7.74 1.75
N ALA A 161 -10.68 -8.12 3.03
CA ALA A 161 -9.52 -8.89 3.49
C ALA A 161 -9.43 -10.30 2.86
N GLY A 162 -10.55 -11.02 2.79
CA GLY A 162 -10.59 -12.37 2.23
C GLY A 162 -10.36 -12.37 0.72
N ILE A 163 -10.94 -11.39 0.00
CA ILE A 163 -10.71 -11.21 -1.44
C ILE A 163 -9.25 -10.83 -1.71
N ALA A 164 -8.66 -9.91 -0.93
CA ALA A 164 -7.26 -9.54 -1.08
C ALA A 164 -6.33 -10.75 -0.87
N ALA A 165 -6.55 -11.53 0.19
CA ALA A 165 -5.80 -12.75 0.47
C ALA A 165 -5.97 -13.78 -0.65
N MET A 166 -7.20 -13.98 -1.14
CA MET A 166 -7.50 -14.88 -2.26
C MET A 166 -6.71 -14.49 -3.50
N LYS A 167 -6.71 -13.20 -3.88
CA LYS A 167 -5.97 -12.73 -5.08
C LYS A 167 -4.47 -12.98 -4.94
N GLN A 168 -3.85 -12.68 -3.79
CA GLN A 168 -2.42 -12.94 -3.58
C GLN A 168 -2.08 -14.44 -3.58
N LEU A 169 -2.86 -15.26 -2.87
CA LEU A 169 -2.60 -16.71 -2.82
C LEU A 169 -2.79 -17.37 -4.18
N HIS A 170 -3.83 -16.98 -4.92
CA HIS A 170 -4.03 -17.44 -6.28
C HIS A 170 -2.87 -17.01 -7.19
N PHE A 171 -2.42 -15.76 -7.07
CA PHE A 171 -1.25 -15.25 -7.80
C PHE A 171 0.04 -16.05 -7.48
N PHE A 172 0.21 -16.49 -6.23
CA PHE A 172 1.31 -17.36 -5.82
C PHE A 172 1.15 -18.84 -6.21
N GLY A 173 0.08 -19.21 -6.91
CA GLY A 173 -0.13 -20.55 -7.45
C GLY A 173 -0.82 -21.54 -6.52
N PHE A 174 -1.44 -21.07 -5.43
CA PHE A 174 -2.29 -21.92 -4.58
C PHE A 174 -3.64 -22.18 -5.25
N GLU A 175 -4.24 -23.33 -4.95
CA GLU A 175 -5.66 -23.57 -5.23
C GLU A 175 -6.46 -22.94 -4.07
N VAL A 176 -7.30 -21.94 -4.36
CA VAL A 176 -8.01 -21.18 -3.32
C VAL A 176 -9.51 -21.35 -3.46
N VAL A 177 -10.17 -21.71 -2.35
CA VAL A 177 -11.63 -21.78 -2.24
C VAL A 177 -12.10 -20.70 -1.28
N LEU A 178 -13.02 -19.84 -1.71
CA LEU A 178 -13.57 -18.75 -0.89
C LEU A 178 -15.01 -19.09 -0.46
N LEU A 179 -15.26 -19.09 0.85
CA LEU A 179 -16.56 -19.40 1.45
C LEU A 179 -17.22 -18.14 2.00
N GLU A 180 -18.34 -17.71 1.43
CA GLU A 180 -19.13 -16.57 1.91
C GLU A 180 -20.48 -17.03 2.47
N ALA A 181 -20.90 -16.46 3.61
CA ALA A 181 -22.16 -16.78 4.26
C ALA A 181 -23.33 -15.92 3.74
N ARG A 182 -23.07 -14.68 3.32
CA ARG A 182 -24.09 -13.73 2.87
C ARG A 182 -24.71 -14.14 1.54
N VAL A 183 -25.98 -14.51 1.58
CA VAL A 183 -26.85 -14.68 0.40
C VAL A 183 -27.34 -13.30 -0.04
N SER A 184 -27.31 -13.01 -1.34
CA SER A 184 -27.92 -11.79 -1.88
C SER A 184 -29.32 -12.10 -2.38
N PHE A 185 -30.34 -11.37 -1.91
CA PHE A 185 -31.68 -11.34 -2.49
C PHE A 185 -31.85 -10.16 -3.46
N THR A 186 -30.81 -9.82 -4.21
CA THR A 186 -30.89 -8.81 -5.27
C THR A 186 -31.22 -9.50 -6.59
N SER A 187 -32.48 -9.37 -6.99
CA SER A 187 -33.02 -9.90 -8.24
C SER A 187 -32.51 -9.09 -9.44
N TYR A 188 -31.21 -9.18 -9.77
CA TYR A 188 -30.70 -8.78 -11.08
C TYR A 188 -29.60 -9.75 -11.55
N GLY A 189 -29.75 -10.14 -12.81
CA GLY A 189 -29.09 -11.25 -13.48
C GLY A 189 -27.55 -11.25 -13.48
N LEU A 190 -27.05 -12.48 -13.62
CA LEU A 190 -25.82 -12.90 -14.30
C LEU A 190 -24.59 -11.99 -14.17
N SER A 191 -23.79 -12.31 -13.15
CA SER A 191 -22.35 -12.49 -13.37
C SER A 191 -21.99 -13.86 -12.85
N PHE A 192 -21.99 -14.83 -13.76
CA PHE A 192 -21.37 -16.13 -13.55
C PHE A 192 -19.88 -15.86 -13.34
N ILE A 193 -19.41 -15.80 -12.08
CA ILE A 193 -17.99 -15.98 -11.82
C ILE A 193 -17.74 -17.47 -12.05
N MET A 194 -17.36 -17.83 -13.27
CA MET A 194 -16.71 -19.10 -13.54
C MET A 194 -15.37 -19.06 -12.79
N ALA A 195 -15.38 -19.49 -11.53
CA ALA A 195 -14.25 -20.24 -11.04
C ALA A 195 -14.32 -21.58 -11.79
N GLU A 196 -13.23 -21.94 -12.47
CA GLU A 196 -13.07 -23.22 -13.16
C GLU A 196 -13.66 -24.37 -12.32
N GLU A 197 -14.29 -25.30 -13.04
CA GLU A 197 -14.97 -26.53 -12.61
C GLU A 197 -14.93 -26.82 -11.10
N HIS A 198 -16.11 -26.91 -10.47
CA HIS A 198 -16.37 -27.31 -9.07
C HIS A 198 -16.72 -26.22 -8.02
N SER A 199 -17.16 -25.03 -8.41
CA SER A 199 -17.76 -24.06 -7.46
C SER A 199 -19.19 -23.67 -7.85
N VAL A 200 -20.18 -24.31 -7.21
CA VAL A 200 -21.59 -23.88 -7.26
C VAL A 200 -21.74 -22.60 -6.43
N CYS A 201 -21.70 -21.44 -7.08
CA CYS A 201 -22.01 -20.16 -6.46
C CYS A 201 -23.51 -19.86 -6.57
N LEU A 202 -24.29 -20.27 -5.56
CA LEU A 202 -25.58 -19.63 -5.27
C LEU A 202 -25.31 -18.12 -5.03
N GLN A 203 -26.14 -17.25 -5.60
CA GLN A 203 -25.95 -15.78 -5.61
C GLN A 203 -25.60 -15.22 -4.21
N LYS A 204 -24.32 -14.93 -3.99
CA LYS A 204 -23.77 -14.45 -2.71
C LYS A 204 -23.15 -13.07 -2.89
N ARG A 205 -23.40 -12.18 -1.94
CA ARG A 205 -22.90 -10.81 -1.98
C ARG A 205 -21.46 -10.75 -1.46
N LEU A 206 -20.52 -10.37 -2.32
CA LEU A 206 -19.14 -10.10 -1.94
C LEU A 206 -19.02 -8.75 -1.20
N GLY A 207 -17.85 -8.49 -0.60
CA GLY A 207 -17.49 -7.21 0.02
C GLY A 207 -17.79 -7.12 1.52
N GLY A 208 -18.70 -7.94 2.04
CA GLY A 208 -19.00 -8.00 3.49
C GLY A 208 -19.50 -6.66 4.02
N ARG A 209 -18.67 -5.95 4.79
CA ARG A 209 -18.96 -4.60 5.34
C ARG A 209 -18.77 -3.48 4.32
N VAL A 210 -18.21 -3.76 3.15
CA VAL A 210 -18.35 -2.88 1.97
C VAL A 210 -19.64 -3.29 1.29
N HIS A 211 -20.63 -2.39 1.30
CA HIS A 211 -21.95 -2.69 0.79
C HIS A 211 -22.58 -1.47 0.13
N THR A 212 -22.70 -1.55 -1.18
CA THR A 212 -23.39 -0.57 -1.99
C THR A 212 -24.83 -1.02 -2.23
N TYR A 213 -25.78 -0.16 -1.88
CA TYR A 213 -27.19 -0.27 -2.24
C TYR A 213 -27.40 0.36 -3.61
N HIS A 214 -28.17 -0.33 -4.45
CA HIS A 214 -28.62 0.15 -5.74
C HIS A 214 -30.14 0.12 -5.75
N GLN A 215 -30.78 1.27 -6.01
CA GLN A 215 -32.22 1.29 -6.19
C GLN A 215 -32.58 0.67 -7.54
N LYS A 216 -33.57 -0.23 -7.53
CA LYS A 216 -34.07 -0.87 -8.75
C LYS A 216 -34.58 0.17 -9.75
N ASP A 217 -34.21 -0.01 -11.02
CA ASP A 217 -34.62 0.82 -12.17
C ASP A 217 -34.30 2.32 -11.98
N SER A 218 -33.23 2.64 -11.24
CA SER A 218 -32.82 4.00 -10.88
C SER A 218 -31.30 4.12 -10.89
N SER A 219 -30.77 5.33 -11.08
CA SER A 219 -29.35 5.64 -10.93
C SER A 219 -28.94 5.90 -9.48
N VAL A 220 -29.88 5.78 -8.53
CA VAL A 220 -29.61 6.01 -7.10
C VAL A 220 -28.74 4.89 -6.53
N VAL A 221 -27.60 5.30 -6.00
CA VAL A 221 -26.61 4.45 -5.37
C VAL A 221 -26.28 5.04 -3.99
N ALA A 222 -26.18 4.19 -2.97
CA ALA A 222 -25.78 4.60 -1.64
C ALA A 222 -24.94 3.52 -0.97
N ASP A 223 -23.82 3.87 -0.36
CA ASP A 223 -23.06 2.93 0.45
C ASP A 223 -23.66 2.82 1.86
N LEU A 224 -24.05 1.60 2.24
CA LEU A 224 -24.51 1.23 3.59
C LEU A 224 -23.36 0.77 4.49
N GLY A 225 -22.13 0.81 3.97
CA GLY A 225 -20.92 0.31 4.61
C GLY A 225 -19.78 1.32 4.52
N ALA A 226 -18.57 0.84 4.22
CA ALA A 226 -17.45 1.72 3.98
C ALA A 226 -17.68 2.60 2.73
N MET A 227 -17.56 3.92 2.89
CA MET A 227 -17.76 4.92 1.82
C MET A 227 -16.68 6.00 1.74
N VAL A 228 -15.82 6.11 2.78
CA VAL A 228 -14.79 7.15 2.89
C VAL A 228 -13.41 6.52 2.79
N VAL A 229 -12.54 7.09 1.96
CA VAL A 229 -11.11 6.80 1.94
C VAL A 229 -10.37 7.85 2.75
N THR A 230 -9.83 7.44 3.90
CA THR A 230 -9.18 8.34 4.87
C THR A 230 -7.74 8.63 4.45
N GLY A 231 -7.55 9.69 3.67
CA GLY A 231 -6.24 10.11 3.18
C GLY A 231 -5.73 9.26 2.01
N ILE A 232 -4.92 9.89 1.16
CA ILE A 232 -4.37 9.27 -0.05
C ILE A 232 -2.91 8.85 0.11
N ASN A 233 -2.15 9.57 0.95
CA ASN A 233 -0.72 9.29 1.16
C ASN A 233 -0.57 7.99 1.94
N GLY A 234 0.19 7.04 1.41
CA GLY A 234 0.39 5.76 2.09
C GLY A 234 -0.83 4.84 2.11
N ASN A 235 -1.91 5.15 1.37
CA ASN A 235 -3.13 4.35 1.39
C ASN A 235 -3.17 3.39 0.18
N PRO A 236 -3.18 2.05 0.39
CA PRO A 236 -3.13 1.08 -0.71
C PRO A 236 -4.40 1.10 -1.57
N ILE A 237 -5.49 1.69 -1.08
CA ILE A 237 -6.73 1.89 -1.85
C ILE A 237 -6.49 2.83 -3.03
N VAL A 238 -5.56 3.79 -2.95
CA VAL A 238 -5.24 4.70 -4.06
C VAL A 238 -4.69 3.93 -5.27
N THR A 239 -3.84 2.94 -5.03
CA THR A 239 -3.35 2.05 -6.08
C THR A 239 -4.51 1.28 -6.71
N MET A 240 -5.43 0.77 -5.90
CA MET A 240 -6.62 0.06 -6.39
C MET A 240 -7.57 0.97 -7.17
N MET A 241 -7.73 2.24 -6.78
CA MET A 241 -8.54 3.21 -7.51
C MET A 241 -8.04 3.40 -8.95
N ARG A 242 -6.72 3.44 -9.15
CA ARG A 242 -6.11 3.49 -10.49
C ARG A 242 -6.37 2.20 -11.28
N GLN A 243 -6.38 1.06 -10.60
CA GLN A 243 -6.65 -0.26 -11.18
C GLN A 243 -8.11 -0.49 -11.57
N THR A 244 -9.06 0.15 -10.88
CA THR A 244 -10.50 -0.02 -11.12
C THR A 244 -11.15 1.20 -11.77
N GLN A 245 -10.35 2.21 -12.15
CA GLN A 245 -10.83 3.48 -12.72
C GLN A 245 -11.88 4.18 -11.84
N CYS A 246 -11.75 4.06 -10.52
CA CYS A 246 -12.63 4.74 -9.57
C CYS A 246 -12.09 6.15 -9.29
N THR A 247 -12.91 7.17 -9.55
CA THR A 247 -12.56 8.56 -9.26
C THR A 247 -13.09 8.96 -7.88
N PRO A 248 -12.22 9.27 -6.89
CA PRO A 248 -12.68 9.73 -5.60
C PRO A 248 -13.23 11.16 -5.70
N VAL A 249 -14.29 11.44 -4.93
CA VAL A 249 -14.82 12.79 -4.75
C VAL A 249 -14.34 13.33 -3.40
N ARG A 250 -13.78 14.55 -3.40
CA ARG A 250 -13.35 15.20 -2.16
C ARG A 250 -14.57 15.58 -1.34
N ILE A 251 -14.57 15.18 -0.07
CA ILE A 251 -15.56 15.61 0.91
C ILE A 251 -15.18 17.01 1.39
N THR A 252 -16.10 17.98 1.26
CA THR A 252 -15.93 19.32 1.82
C THR A 252 -16.13 19.27 3.33
N PRO A 253 -15.31 19.99 4.12
CA PRO A 253 -15.44 19.99 5.57
C PRO A 253 -16.65 20.80 6.06
N ASP A 254 -17.24 21.65 5.21
CA ASP A 254 -18.40 22.47 5.56
C ASP A 254 -19.58 21.60 5.99
N CYS A 255 -20.01 21.76 7.24
CA CYS A 255 -21.07 20.96 7.85
C CYS A 255 -22.00 21.89 8.65
N PRO A 256 -23.01 22.51 8.01
CA PRO A 256 -23.94 23.39 8.70
C PRO A 256 -24.78 22.61 9.71
N ILE A 257 -24.87 23.12 10.93
CA ILE A 257 -25.66 22.54 12.01
C ILE A 257 -27.02 23.22 12.07
N TYR A 258 -28.08 22.43 12.14
CA TYR A 258 -29.44 22.89 12.34
C TYR A 258 -29.92 22.46 13.72
N ASP A 259 -30.61 23.36 14.42
CA ASP A 259 -31.22 23.06 15.72
C ASP A 259 -32.46 22.17 15.59
N GLU A 260 -33.07 21.80 16.71
CA GLU A 260 -34.25 20.93 16.76
C GLU A 260 -35.49 21.52 16.06
N TYR A 261 -35.50 22.83 15.79
CA TYR A 261 -36.55 23.52 15.06
C TYR A 261 -36.22 23.67 13.57
N GLY A 262 -35.09 23.11 13.11
CA GLY A 262 -34.61 23.19 11.73
C GLY A 262 -34.00 24.55 11.37
N LYS A 263 -33.66 25.39 12.36
CA LYS A 263 -33.01 26.67 12.12
C LYS A 263 -31.50 26.51 12.13
N LEU A 264 -30.83 27.19 11.21
CA LEU A 264 -29.37 27.21 11.13
C LEU A 264 -28.78 27.80 12.43
N VAL A 265 -27.83 27.07 13.02
CA VAL A 265 -27.08 27.52 14.19
C VAL A 265 -26.17 28.69 13.80
N ASP A 266 -26.08 29.69 14.67
CA ASP A 266 -25.19 30.85 14.47
C ASP A 266 -23.73 30.42 14.38
N GLN A 267 -23.02 30.85 13.33
CA GLN A 267 -21.65 30.42 13.05
C GLN A 267 -20.70 30.69 14.22
N ARG A 268 -20.84 31.84 14.90
CA ARG A 268 -20.00 32.16 16.05
C ARG A 268 -20.24 31.18 17.21
N LYS A 269 -21.48 30.73 17.42
CA LYS A 269 -21.78 29.71 18.44
C LYS A 269 -21.17 28.37 18.06
N ASP A 270 -21.31 27.96 16.79
CA ASP A 270 -20.72 26.71 16.29
C ASP A 270 -19.19 26.71 16.50
N GLU A 271 -18.51 27.77 16.07
CA GLU A 271 -17.06 27.92 16.24
C GLU A 271 -16.62 27.86 17.71
N LEU A 272 -17.32 28.57 18.61
CA LEU A 272 -17.00 28.57 20.04
C LEU A 272 -17.20 27.20 20.69
N VAL A 273 -18.28 26.49 20.34
CA VAL A 273 -18.56 25.15 20.88
C VAL A 273 -17.57 24.13 20.32
N ALA A 274 -17.26 24.19 19.02
CA ALA A 274 -16.27 23.33 18.39
C ALA A 274 -14.87 23.51 19.01
N GLU A 275 -14.47 24.75 19.29
CA GLU A 275 -13.20 25.04 19.95
C GLU A 275 -13.17 24.55 21.40
N ALA A 276 -14.24 24.80 22.17
CA ALA A 276 -14.37 24.27 23.52
C ALA A 276 -14.31 22.72 23.53
N PHE A 277 -14.98 22.07 22.58
CA PHE A 277 -14.94 20.61 22.43
C PHE A 277 -13.52 20.11 22.12
N LYS A 278 -12.79 20.75 21.20
CA LYS A 278 -11.39 20.39 20.91
C LYS A 278 -10.50 20.52 22.14
N GLN A 279 -10.61 21.61 22.88
CA GLN A 279 -9.80 21.84 24.09
C GLN A 279 -10.11 20.80 25.17
N VAL A 280 -11.38 20.48 25.38
CA VAL A 280 -11.80 19.44 26.34
C VAL A 280 -11.30 18.07 25.88
N ALA A 281 -11.48 17.70 24.62
CA ALA A 281 -11.01 16.43 24.07
C ALA A 281 -9.49 16.25 24.19
N LEU A 282 -8.72 17.30 23.91
CA LEU A 282 -7.26 17.31 24.09
C LEU A 282 -6.88 17.09 25.56
N LYS A 283 -7.46 17.87 26.47
CA LYS A 283 -7.20 17.72 27.92
C LYS A 283 -7.58 16.34 28.45
N ILE A 284 -8.69 15.77 27.99
CA ILE A 284 -9.11 14.42 28.36
C ILE A 284 -8.12 13.39 27.85
N GLY A 285 -7.67 13.52 26.60
CA GLY A 285 -6.62 12.66 26.03
C GLY A 285 -5.33 12.70 26.84
N ASP A 286 -4.85 13.90 27.17
CA ASP A 286 -3.63 14.10 27.97
C ASP A 286 -3.78 13.55 29.38
N THR A 287 -4.92 13.79 30.01
CA THR A 287 -5.20 13.31 31.38
C THR A 287 -5.33 11.78 31.40
N ALA A 288 -6.07 11.19 30.46
CA ALA A 288 -6.20 9.74 30.34
C ALA A 288 -4.83 9.08 30.08
N SER A 289 -4.01 9.69 29.22
CA SER A 289 -2.64 9.25 28.96
C SER A 289 -1.78 9.32 30.22
N TYR A 290 -1.84 10.42 30.96
CA TYR A 290 -1.12 10.59 32.23
C TYR A 290 -1.55 9.56 33.29
N ILE A 291 -2.85 9.34 33.46
CA ILE A 291 -3.39 8.36 34.42
C ILE A 291 -2.93 6.94 34.03
N ALA A 292 -3.03 6.57 32.76
CA ALA A 292 -2.68 5.24 32.29
C ALA A 292 -1.16 4.97 32.32
N HIS A 293 -0.36 5.90 31.80
CA HIS A 293 1.08 5.69 31.59
C HIS A 293 1.95 6.16 32.76
N THR A 294 1.59 7.26 33.42
CA THR A 294 2.38 7.81 34.53
C THR A 294 1.93 7.26 35.87
N LEU A 295 0.62 7.21 36.12
CA LEU A 295 0.08 6.70 37.39
C LEU A 295 -0.13 5.17 37.37
N GLY A 296 -0.10 4.54 36.19
CA GLY A 296 -0.33 3.09 36.05
C GLY A 296 -1.77 2.67 36.33
N ILE A 297 -2.69 3.62 36.43
CA ILE A 297 -4.10 3.35 36.75
C ILE A 297 -4.82 3.06 35.44
N THR A 298 -5.08 1.80 35.18
CA THR A 298 -5.84 1.35 33.99
C THR A 298 -7.21 0.78 34.37
N GLU A 299 -7.46 0.60 35.66
CA GLU A 299 -8.71 0.05 36.19
C GLU A 299 -9.15 0.82 37.44
N VAL A 300 -10.46 1.06 37.54
CA VAL A 300 -11.12 1.64 38.71
C VAL A 300 -12.30 0.74 39.06
N ASN A 301 -12.40 0.32 40.32
CA ASN A 301 -13.45 -0.59 40.80
C ASN A 301 -13.57 -1.89 39.97
N GLY A 302 -12.43 -2.44 39.54
CA GLY A 302 -12.37 -3.67 38.74
C GLY A 302 -12.86 -3.52 37.30
N LYS A 303 -13.08 -2.29 36.82
CA LYS A 303 -13.41 -2.00 35.42
C LYS A 303 -12.29 -1.23 34.76
N LYS A 304 -11.97 -1.58 33.52
CA LYS A 304 -11.05 -0.80 32.69
C LYS A 304 -11.60 0.60 32.48
N LEU A 305 -10.72 1.58 32.65
CA LEU A 305 -11.06 2.98 32.46
C LEU A 305 -11.36 3.23 30.97
N SER A 306 -12.54 3.78 30.68
CA SER A 306 -12.87 4.23 29.32
C SER A 306 -12.56 5.72 29.14
N ILE A 307 -12.46 6.16 27.89
CA ILE A 307 -12.36 7.60 27.57
C ILE A 307 -13.60 8.36 28.07
N ALA A 308 -14.77 7.71 28.08
CA ALA A 308 -16.00 8.31 28.61
C ALA A 308 -15.90 8.51 30.14
N ASP A 309 -15.30 7.57 30.86
CA ASP A 309 -15.03 7.74 32.30
C ASP A 309 -14.06 8.90 32.53
N ALA A 310 -13.00 9.01 31.72
CA ALA A 310 -12.11 10.16 31.78
C ALA A 310 -12.84 11.48 31.49
N TYR A 311 -13.72 11.51 30.48
CA TYR A 311 -14.53 12.68 30.14
C TYR A 311 -15.44 13.12 31.32
N ASN A 312 -16.17 12.17 31.89
CA ASN A 312 -17.14 12.43 32.96
C ASN A 312 -16.52 12.83 34.30
N ASN A 313 -15.21 12.58 34.51
CA ASN A 313 -14.51 12.94 35.74
C ASN A 313 -13.64 14.21 35.59
N ILE A 314 -13.56 14.79 34.38
CA ILE A 314 -12.79 16.02 34.09
C ILE A 314 -13.70 17.25 33.95
N LEU A 315 -15.00 17.05 33.69
CA LEU A 315 -16.06 18.05 33.80
C LEU A 315 -16.82 17.89 35.12
#